data_AF-V4ZTX7-F1
#
_entry.id   AF-V4ZTX7-F1
#
_cell.length_a   1.000
_cell.length_b   1.000
_cell.length_c   1.000
_cell.angle_alpha   90.00
_cell.angle_beta   90.00
_cell.angle_gamma   90.00
#
_symmetry.space_group_name_H-M   'P 1'
#
loop_
_entity.id
_entity.type
_entity.pdbx_description
1 polymer ?
#
loop_
_entity_poly.entity_id
_entity_poly.type
_entity_poly.pdbx_seq_one_letter_code
_entity_poly.pdbx_strand_id
1 'polypeptide(L)'
;MLETMRPGGITTRTEPAVAEALGAEDLTYHVWGGDWCGDCRRQLPAFAAALDAAGVSPERIHEYPVEKAADGSKTGPNVDEYGVTRIPTVVVERDGTTVARFVEDADQPVADYLAERLG
;
A
#
# COMPACT_ATOMS: atom_id res chain seq x y z
N MET A 1 -3.98 -11.63 -6.19
CA MET A 1 -4.78 -10.61 -5.50
C MET A 1 -4.89 -11.00 -4.04
N LEU A 2 -4.39 -10.15 -3.15
CA LEU A 2 -4.47 -10.26 -1.70
C LEU A 2 -5.90 -9.95 -1.23
N GLU A 3 -6.43 -10.72 -0.29
CA GLU A 3 -7.74 -10.40 0.30
C GLU A 3 -7.69 -9.07 1.07
N THR A 4 -6.55 -8.76 1.67
CA THR A 4 -6.27 -7.51 2.36
C THR A 4 -6.23 -6.27 1.45
N MET A 5 -6.12 -6.45 0.13
CA MET A 5 -6.22 -5.37 -0.86
C MET A 5 -7.61 -5.26 -1.51
N ARG A 6 -8.61 -6.00 -1.01
CA ARG A 6 -10.00 -5.74 -1.36
C ARG A 6 -10.49 -4.49 -0.62
N PRO A 7 -11.14 -3.53 -1.31
CA PRO A 7 -11.75 -2.38 -0.65
C PRO A 7 -12.69 -2.84 0.48
N GLY A 8 -12.44 -2.33 1.69
CA GLY A 8 -13.29 -2.64 2.84
C GLY A 8 -14.71 -2.07 2.66
N GLY A 9 -15.73 -2.76 3.18
CA GLY A 9 -17.13 -2.32 3.09
C GLY A 9 -17.47 -1.06 3.89
N ILE A 10 -16.55 -0.57 4.73
CA ILE A 10 -16.66 0.74 5.36
C ILE A 10 -15.98 1.73 4.43
N THR A 11 -16.78 2.51 3.72
CA THR A 11 -16.30 3.65 2.95
C THR A 11 -15.88 4.72 3.98
N THR A 12 -14.60 4.73 4.34
CA THR A 12 -14.02 5.94 4.92
C THR A 12 -13.96 6.92 3.75
N ARG A 13 -14.74 8.01 3.84
CA ARG A 13 -14.69 9.08 2.83
C ARG A 13 -13.23 9.53 2.70
N THR A 14 -12.63 9.24 1.56
CA THR A 14 -11.28 9.72 1.25
C THR A 14 -11.38 11.22 1.02
N GLU A 15 -10.56 11.99 1.73
CA GLU A 15 -10.57 13.45 1.57
C GLU A 15 -10.11 13.82 0.15
N PRO A 16 -10.71 14.83 -0.51
CA PRO A 16 -10.43 15.13 -1.91
C PRO A 16 -8.95 15.36 -2.23
N ALA A 17 -8.21 16.01 -1.33
CA ALA A 17 -6.78 16.25 -1.49
C ALA A 17 -5.96 14.94 -1.44
N VAL A 18 -6.36 13.98 -0.60
CA VAL A 18 -5.75 12.65 -0.55
C VAL A 18 -6.03 11.89 -1.84
N ALA A 19 -7.27 11.94 -2.33
CA ALA A 19 -7.64 11.29 -3.59
C ALA A 19 -6.89 11.90 -4.79
N GLU A 20 -6.74 13.23 -4.84
CA GLU A 20 -5.99 13.93 -5.88
C GLU A 20 -4.51 13.51 -5.90
N ALA A 21 -3.86 13.54 -4.73
CA ALA A 21 -2.45 13.17 -4.61
C ALA A 21 -2.20 11.70 -5.02
N LEU A 22 -3.08 10.78 -4.61
CA LEU A 22 -2.98 9.37 -4.98
C LEU A 22 -3.34 9.12 -6.46
N GLY A 23 -4.21 9.94 -7.04
CA GLY A 23 -4.74 9.75 -8.39
C GLY A 23 -3.75 10.08 -9.51
N ALA A 24 -2.67 10.81 -9.22
CA ALA A 24 -1.70 11.28 -10.21
C ALA A 24 -1.26 10.16 -11.17
N GLU A 25 -1.34 10.43 -12.48
CA GLU A 25 -1.31 9.40 -13.55
C GLU A 25 0.04 8.69 -13.68
N ASP A 26 1.11 9.33 -13.20
CA ASP A 26 2.49 8.85 -13.29
C ASP A 26 2.93 8.01 -12.09
N LEU A 27 2.01 7.73 -11.15
CA LEU A 27 2.29 6.94 -9.96
C LEU A 27 2.00 5.45 -10.16
N THR A 28 2.94 4.62 -9.71
CA THR A 28 2.82 3.16 -9.58
C THR A 28 2.95 2.76 -8.12
N TYR A 29 2.11 1.85 -7.66
CA TYR A 29 2.02 1.40 -6.28
C TYR A 29 2.49 -0.04 -6.15
N HIS A 30 3.50 -0.28 -5.30
CA HIS A 30 3.97 -1.60 -4.95
C HIS A 30 3.59 -1.90 -3.50
N VAL A 31 2.75 -2.90 -3.28
CA VAL A 31 2.13 -3.20 -1.98
C VAL A 31 2.53 -4.58 -1.51
N TRP A 32 3.30 -4.64 -0.44
CA TRP A 32 3.63 -5.89 0.25
C TRP A 32 2.69 -6.08 1.43
N GLY A 33 1.92 -7.16 1.38
CA GLY A 33 0.93 -7.49 2.39
C GLY A 33 0.81 -9.00 2.60
N GLY A 34 0.17 -9.38 3.70
CA GLY A 34 -0.09 -10.78 4.01
C GLY A 34 -1.46 -10.93 4.65
N ASP A 35 -2.29 -11.82 4.10
CA ASP A 35 -3.64 -12.06 4.61
C ASP A 35 -3.65 -12.73 5.99
N TRP A 36 -2.49 -13.16 6.48
CA TRP A 36 -2.27 -13.63 7.85
C TRP A 36 -1.95 -12.49 8.84
N CYS A 37 -1.52 -11.31 8.36
CA CYS A 37 -1.02 -10.21 9.17
C CYS A 37 -2.16 -9.32 9.70
N GLY A 38 -2.13 -9.02 11.01
CA GLY A 38 -3.12 -8.16 11.66
C GLY A 38 -3.11 -6.74 11.12
N ASP A 39 -1.94 -6.13 10.98
CA ASP A 39 -1.77 -4.76 10.46
C ASP A 39 -2.22 -4.64 9.01
N CYS A 40 -1.89 -5.63 8.17
CA CYS A 40 -2.34 -5.65 6.77
C CYS A 40 -3.87 -5.66 6.70
N ARG A 41 -4.54 -6.51 7.48
CA ARG A 41 -6.01 -6.55 7.54
C ARG A 41 -6.64 -5.28 8.08
N ARG A 42 -5.94 -4.54 8.95
CA ARG A 42 -6.43 -3.27 9.51
C ARG A 42 -6.28 -2.12 8.53
N GLN A 43 -5.16 -2.05 7.81
CA GLN A 43 -4.78 -0.85 7.08
C GLN A 43 -5.03 -0.94 5.57
N LEU A 44 -4.73 -2.07 4.94
CA LEU A 44 -4.79 -2.21 3.48
C LEU A 44 -6.21 -2.11 2.89
N PRO A 45 -7.30 -2.57 3.54
CA PRO A 45 -8.63 -2.42 2.97
C PRO A 45 -9.09 -0.96 2.84
N ALA A 46 -8.68 -0.09 3.77
CA ALA A 46 -8.95 1.34 3.69
C ALA A 46 -8.08 2.02 2.63
N PHE A 47 -6.82 1.60 2.52
CA PHE A 47 -5.92 2.08 1.46
C PHE A 47 -6.43 1.71 0.06
N ALA A 48 -6.87 0.45 -0.13
CA ALA A 48 -7.46 0.00 -1.37
C ALA A 48 -8.72 0.80 -1.75
N ALA A 49 -9.57 1.12 -0.77
CA ALA A 49 -10.73 1.99 -0.99
C ALA A 49 -10.33 3.43 -1.40
N ALA A 50 -9.23 3.96 -0.84
CA ALA A 50 -8.72 5.27 -1.22
C ALA A 50 -8.16 5.30 -2.66
N LEU A 51 -7.44 4.25 -3.07
CA LEU A 51 -6.96 4.11 -4.45
C LEU A 51 -8.12 3.99 -5.45
N ASP A 52 -9.17 3.24 -5.11
CA ASP A 52 -10.39 3.12 -5.91
C ASP A 52 -11.11 4.48 -6.03
N ALA A 53 -11.29 5.19 -4.92
CA ALA A 53 -11.89 6.52 -4.90
C ALA A 53 -11.07 7.57 -5.66
N ALA A 54 -9.74 7.42 -5.71
CA ALA A 54 -8.82 8.25 -6.49
C ALA A 54 -8.80 7.89 -7.99
N GLY A 55 -9.50 6.82 -8.40
CA GLY A 55 -9.53 6.38 -9.80
C GLY A 55 -8.22 5.76 -10.26
N VAL A 56 -7.41 5.21 -9.34
CA VAL A 56 -6.15 4.54 -9.69
C VAL A 56 -6.47 3.23 -10.40
N SER A 57 -6.04 3.12 -11.66
CA SER A 57 -6.20 1.90 -12.45
C SER A 57 -5.53 0.70 -11.76
N PRO A 58 -6.17 -0.49 -11.70
CA PRO A 58 -5.58 -1.68 -11.10
C PRO A 58 -4.24 -2.10 -11.71
N GLU A 59 -3.98 -1.75 -12.97
CA GLU A 59 -2.70 -2.00 -13.63
C GLU A 59 -1.52 -1.24 -13.03
N ARG A 60 -1.77 -0.14 -12.31
CA ARG A 60 -0.77 0.65 -11.58
C ARG A 60 -0.56 0.17 -10.15
N ILE A 61 -1.21 -0.92 -9.74
CA ILE A 61 -1.16 -1.47 -8.38
C ILE A 61 -0.59 -2.88 -8.45
N HIS A 62 0.64 -3.04 -7.96
CA HIS A 62 1.34 -4.32 -7.86
C HIS A 62 1.27 -4.86 -6.44
N GLU A 63 0.54 -5.96 -6.26
CA GLU A 63 0.40 -6.63 -4.97
C GLU A 63 1.38 -7.79 -4.84
N TYR A 64 2.14 -7.81 -3.74
CA TYR A 64 3.13 -8.84 -3.44
C TYR A 64 2.74 -9.57 -2.15
N PRO A 65 2.34 -10.85 -2.25
CA PRO A 65 2.05 -11.65 -1.07
C PRO A 65 3.32 -11.95 -0.30
N VAL A 66 3.28 -11.69 1.00
CA VAL A 66 4.39 -11.93 1.92
C VAL A 66 4.03 -13.07 2.86
N GLU A 67 4.95 -14.00 3.02
CA GLU A 67 4.91 -15.07 4.01
C GLU A 67 5.79 -14.73 5.23
N LYS A 68 5.59 -15.44 6.34
CA LYS A 68 6.43 -15.34 7.53
C LYS A 68 7.16 -16.65 7.73
N ALA A 69 8.48 -16.61 7.61
CA ALA A 69 9.33 -17.77 7.87
C ALA A 69 9.37 -18.13 9.37
N ALA A 70 9.93 -19.30 9.68
CA ALA A 70 10.01 -19.80 11.05
C ALA A 70 10.84 -18.90 11.99
N ASP A 71 11.85 -18.21 11.45
CA ASP A 71 12.68 -17.24 12.16
C ASP A 71 12.02 -15.85 12.29
N GLY A 72 10.80 -15.68 11.76
CA GLY A 72 10.05 -14.44 11.76
C GLY A 72 10.35 -13.49 10.60
N SER A 73 11.31 -13.83 9.73
CA SER A 73 11.62 -13.03 8.54
C SER A 73 10.44 -13.03 7.54
N LYS A 74 10.40 -11.99 6.72
CA LYS A 74 9.43 -11.83 5.63
C LYS A 74 10.02 -12.42 4.37
N THR A 75 9.24 -13.21 3.65
CA THR A 75 9.66 -13.82 2.38
C THR A 75 8.57 -13.64 1.34
N GLY A 76 8.95 -13.51 0.07
CA GLY A 76 8.01 -13.34 -1.02
C GLY A 76 8.62 -12.60 -2.21
N PRO A 77 7.83 -12.36 -3.26
CA PRO A 77 8.29 -11.64 -4.43
C PRO A 77 8.81 -10.24 -4.05
N ASN A 78 9.99 -9.90 -4.57
CA ASN A 78 10.63 -8.58 -4.44
C ASN A 78 10.89 -8.12 -2.99
N VAL A 79 10.75 -9.00 -1.98
CA VAL A 79 10.98 -8.66 -0.57
C VAL A 79 12.44 -8.26 -0.32
N ASP A 80 13.40 -9.05 -0.80
CA ASP A 80 14.82 -8.74 -0.65
C ASP A 80 15.24 -7.52 -1.48
N GLU A 81 14.75 -7.42 -2.71
CA GLU A 81 15.06 -6.33 -3.65
C GLU A 81 14.66 -4.95 -3.10
N TYR A 82 13.49 -4.87 -2.46
CA TYR A 82 12.97 -3.62 -1.87
C TYR A 82 13.30 -3.49 -0.37
N GLY A 83 14.01 -4.46 0.22
CA GLY A 83 14.37 -4.48 1.64
C GLY A 83 13.15 -4.46 2.56
N VAL A 84 12.14 -5.29 2.28
CA VAL A 84 10.88 -5.33 3.04
C VAL A 84 11.04 -6.21 4.28
N THR A 85 11.19 -5.60 5.45
CA THR A 85 11.30 -6.33 6.73
C THR A 85 10.03 -6.31 7.57
N ARG A 86 9.06 -5.44 7.24
CA ARG A 86 7.78 -5.24 7.96
C ARG A 86 6.63 -5.08 6.98
N ILE A 87 5.41 -5.45 7.39
CA ILE A 87 4.23 -5.37 6.53
C ILE A 87 2.98 -4.87 7.29
N PRO A 88 2.18 -3.97 6.70
CA PRO A 88 2.20 -3.60 5.29
C PRO A 88 3.37 -2.67 4.94
N THR A 89 3.93 -2.85 3.74
CA THR A 89 4.85 -1.88 3.14
C THR A 89 4.24 -1.43 1.82
N VAL A 90 4.24 -0.12 1.57
CA VAL A 90 3.83 0.44 0.28
C VAL A 90 4.97 1.30 -0.24
N VAL A 91 5.39 1.05 -1.47
CA VAL A 91 6.35 1.89 -2.20
C VAL A 91 5.59 2.53 -3.36
N VAL A 92 5.72 3.85 -3.49
CA VAL A 92 5.16 4.60 -4.61
C VAL A 92 6.30 5.04 -5.49
N GLU A 93 6.21 4.73 -6.78
CA GLU A 93 7.17 5.11 -7.79
C GLU A 93 6.57 6.08 -8.79
N ARG A 94 7.42 7.00 -9.26
CA ARG A 94 7.16 7.90 -10.39
C ARG A 94 8.30 7.72 -11.37
N ASP A 95 7.98 7.33 -12.60
CA ASP A 95 8.98 7.04 -13.65
C ASP A 95 10.09 6.07 -13.19
N GLY A 96 9.73 5.05 -12.41
CA GLY A 96 10.66 4.04 -11.86
C GLY A 96 11.56 4.56 -10.74
N THR A 97 11.30 5.75 -10.21
CA THR A 97 11.97 6.30 -9.03
C THR A 97 11.02 6.29 -7.84
N THR A 98 11.45 5.72 -6.71
CA THR A 98 10.68 5.78 -5.47
C THR A 98 10.51 7.22 -4.99
N VAL A 99 9.26 7.67 -4.86
CA VAL A 99 8.89 9.02 -4.38
C VAL A 99 8.29 9.00 -2.97
N ALA A 100 7.71 7.87 -2.54
CA ALA A 100 7.20 7.71 -1.19
C ALA A 100 7.27 6.25 -0.73
N ARG A 101 7.43 6.02 0.58
CA ARG A 101 7.45 4.68 1.18
C ARG A 101 6.78 4.68 2.55
N PHE A 102 5.75 3.85 2.70
CA PHE A 102 5.09 3.54 3.97
C PHE A 102 5.61 2.21 4.53
N VAL A 103 5.79 2.11 5.85
CA VAL A 103 6.16 0.85 6.54
C VAL A 103 5.41 0.72 7.87
N GLU A 104 4.53 -0.29 7.94
CA GLU A 104 3.77 -0.91 9.06
C GLU A 104 3.16 0.00 10.14
N ASP A 105 3.90 0.95 10.69
CA ASP A 105 3.54 1.72 11.88
C ASP A 105 3.95 3.19 11.69
N ALA A 106 3.34 3.84 10.69
CA ALA A 106 3.25 5.30 10.73
C ALA A 106 2.08 5.69 11.64
N ASP A 107 2.19 6.82 12.34
CA ASP A 107 1.13 7.36 13.22
C ASP A 107 -0.19 7.72 12.48
N GLN A 108 -0.28 7.44 11.18
CA GLN A 108 -1.32 7.86 10.26
C GLN A 108 -1.73 6.71 9.32
N PRO A 109 -2.95 6.73 8.76
CA PRO A 109 -3.34 5.77 7.74
C PRO A 109 -2.44 5.85 6.50
N VAL A 110 -2.29 4.72 5.80
CA VAL A 110 -1.42 4.59 4.62
C VAL A 110 -1.70 5.66 3.56
N ALA A 111 -2.98 5.91 3.27
CA ALA A 111 -3.41 6.87 2.26
C ALA A 111 -2.97 8.30 2.61
N ASP A 112 -3.26 8.76 3.82
CA ASP A 112 -2.89 10.08 4.32
C ASP A 112 -1.38 10.27 4.33
N TYR A 113 -0.64 9.29 4.88
CA TYR A 113 0.81 9.33 4.98
C TYR A 113 1.50 9.46 3.61
N LEU A 114 0.97 8.75 2.61
CA LEU A 114 1.50 8.81 1.25
C LEU A 114 1.11 10.12 0.57
N ALA A 115 -0.14 10.58 0.70
CA ALA A 115 -0.59 11.84 0.13
C ALA A 115 0.27 13.03 0.61
N GLU A 116 0.58 13.11 1.91
CA GLU A 116 1.45 14.15 2.47
C GLU A 116 2.86 14.19 1.86
N ARG A 117 3.34 13.07 1.31
CA ARG A 117 4.66 12.95 0.67
C ARG A 117 4.64 13.18 -0.82
N LEU A 118 3.48 12.98 -1.44
CA LEU A 118 3.30 13.14 -2.88
C LEU A 118 3.08 14.60 -3.29
N GLY A 119 2.64 15.44 -2.34
CA GLY A 119 2.50 16.89 -2.50
C GLY A 119 1.06 17.30 -2.78
#